data_AF-A0A2E1ATF4-F1
#
_entry.id   AF-A0A2E1ATF4-F1
#
_cell.length_a   1.000
_cell.length_b   1.000
_cell.length_c   1.000
_cell.angle_alpha   90.00
_cell.angle_beta   90.00
_cell.angle_gamma   90.00
#
_symmetry.space_group_name_H-M   'P 1'
#
loop_
_entity.id
_entity.type
_entity.pdbx_description
1 polymer ?
#
loop_
_entity_poly.entity_id
_entity_poly.type
_entity_poly.pdbx_seq_one_letter_code
_entity_poly.pdbx_strand_id
1 'polypeptide(L)'
;METTNVKNVFLLGASLEVLHQESLEWLDIVEFWKDEVVFFKKLLGKKQPSDEDREMYANLVSTLGDISMELLNELEEDIRQHERLLAKLMKEDKGVSDGEYRESHQRLKNRIEKINSSLKAFKKQLFSFVKSL
;
A
#
# COMPACT_ATOMS: atom_id res chain seq x y z
N MET A 1 -6.57 27.21 28.93
CA MET A 1 -5.49 26.22 28.74
C MET A 1 -5.99 24.90 29.32
N GLU A 2 -6.64 24.08 28.50
CA GLU A 2 -7.02 22.73 28.91
C GLU A 2 -5.82 21.82 28.76
N THR A 3 -5.39 21.26 29.87
CA THR A 3 -4.34 20.24 29.93
C THR A 3 -4.91 18.96 29.32
N THR A 4 -4.59 18.69 28.05
CA THR A 4 -4.88 17.41 27.42
C THR A 4 -4.27 16.31 28.28
N ASN A 5 -5.12 15.47 28.86
CA ASN A 5 -4.73 14.46 29.84
C ASN A 5 -3.82 13.42 29.18
N VAL A 6 -2.51 13.54 29.43
CA VAL A 6 -1.43 12.69 28.87
C VAL A 6 -1.69 11.20 29.09
N LYS A 7 -2.48 10.81 30.12
CA LYS A 7 -2.85 9.42 30.38
C LYS A 7 -3.83 8.84 29.34
N ASN A 8 -4.69 9.64 28.73
CA ASN A 8 -5.62 9.17 27.69
C ASN A 8 -4.89 8.91 26.36
N VAL A 9 -3.88 9.73 26.03
CA VAL A 9 -3.01 9.52 24.86
C VAL A 9 -2.24 8.20 24.97
N PHE A 10 -1.79 7.85 26.19
CA PHE A 10 -1.08 6.60 26.44
C PHE A 10 -1.95 5.34 26.40
N LEU A 11 -3.27 5.45 26.56
CA LEU A 11 -4.20 4.31 26.59
C LEU A 11 -4.81 3.99 25.21
N LEU A 12 -4.83 4.94 24.27
CA LEU A 12 -5.47 4.81 22.96
C LEU A 12 -4.51 4.46 21.80
N GLY A 13 -3.19 4.45 22.03
CA GLY A 13 -2.19 4.33 20.96
C GLY A 13 -2.01 5.66 20.21
N ALA A 14 -1.62 5.63 18.93
CA ALA A 14 -1.41 6.85 18.13
C ALA A 14 -2.71 7.71 18.04
N SER A 15 -2.59 9.03 17.96
CA SER A 15 -3.76 9.91 17.80
C SER A 15 -4.43 9.70 16.44
N LEU A 16 -5.74 10.00 16.34
CA LEU A 16 -6.46 9.91 15.06
C LEU A 16 -5.82 10.79 13.97
N GLU A 17 -5.22 11.91 14.34
CA GLU A 17 -4.50 12.78 13.39
C GLU A 17 -3.21 12.14 12.85
N VAL A 18 -2.49 11.37 13.67
CA VAL A 18 -1.33 10.59 13.19
C VAL A 18 -1.80 9.49 12.23
N LEU A 19 -2.89 8.80 12.56
CA LEU A 19 -3.45 7.76 11.69
C LEU A 19 -3.99 8.33 10.37
N HIS A 20 -4.61 9.51 10.41
CA HIS A 20 -5.02 10.27 9.23
C HIS A 20 -3.84 10.62 8.33
N GLN A 21 -2.76 11.13 8.91
CA GLN A 21 -1.58 11.48 8.13
C GLN A 21 -0.96 10.24 7.47
N GLU A 22 -0.90 9.12 8.19
CA GLU A 22 -0.38 7.86 7.67
C GLU A 22 -1.23 7.32 6.50
N SER A 23 -2.55 7.42 6.55
CA SER A 23 -3.43 6.98 5.46
C SER A 23 -3.35 7.88 4.22
N LEU A 24 -3.12 9.19 4.38
CA LEU A 24 -2.83 10.10 3.27
C LEU A 24 -1.51 9.73 2.58
N GLU A 25 -0.47 9.46 3.36
CA GLU A 25 0.83 9.00 2.81
C GLU A 25 0.67 7.68 2.04
N TRP A 26 -0.21 6.78 2.49
CA TRP A 26 -0.48 5.55 1.75
C TRP A 26 -1.14 5.80 0.40
N LEU A 27 -1.99 6.82 0.25
CA LEU A 27 -2.57 7.17 -1.06
C LEU A 27 -1.48 7.60 -2.04
N ASP A 28 -0.56 8.46 -1.61
CA ASP A 28 0.57 8.92 -2.43
C ASP A 28 1.48 7.74 -2.83
N ILE A 29 1.76 6.84 -1.88
CA ILE A 29 2.57 5.63 -2.12
C ILE A 29 1.87 4.70 -3.11
N VAL A 30 0.56 4.50 -2.97
CA VAL A 30 -0.22 3.65 -3.89
C VAL A 30 -0.22 4.25 -5.29
N GLU A 31 -0.45 5.56 -5.45
CA GLU A 31 -0.35 6.24 -6.74
C GLU A 31 1.01 6.00 -7.39
N PHE A 32 2.09 6.18 -6.64
CA PHE A 32 3.44 5.91 -7.13
C PHE A 32 3.63 4.46 -7.57
N TRP A 33 3.10 3.49 -6.82
CA TRP A 33 3.18 2.08 -7.21
C TRP A 33 2.43 1.77 -8.51
N LYS A 34 1.34 2.48 -8.80
CA LYS A 34 0.59 2.32 -10.05
C LYS A 34 1.46 2.74 -11.23
N ASP A 35 2.13 3.86 -11.11
CA ASP A 35 3.10 4.33 -12.11
C ASP A 35 4.25 3.34 -12.30
N GLU A 36 4.80 2.80 -11.19
CA GLU A 36 5.83 1.77 -11.24
C GLU A 36 5.34 0.51 -11.99
N VAL A 37 4.14 0.01 -11.70
CA VAL A 37 3.58 -1.17 -12.38
C VAL A 37 3.40 -0.93 -13.88
N VAL A 38 2.89 0.24 -14.28
CA VAL A 38 2.76 0.61 -15.70
C VAL A 38 4.13 0.67 -16.37
N PHE A 39 5.12 1.26 -15.71
CA PHE A 39 6.49 1.33 -16.19
C PHE A 39 7.09 -0.07 -16.38
N PHE A 40 6.97 -0.95 -15.39
CA PHE A 40 7.51 -2.31 -15.45
C PHE A 40 6.85 -3.16 -16.53
N LYS A 41 5.52 -3.04 -16.70
CA LYS A 41 4.81 -3.74 -17.79
C LYS A 41 5.33 -3.31 -19.15
N LYS A 42 5.55 -2.01 -19.35
CA LYS A 42 6.14 -1.47 -20.59
C LYS A 42 7.59 -1.94 -20.78
N LEU A 43 8.37 -2.01 -19.71
CA LEU A 43 9.76 -2.46 -19.76
C LEU A 43 9.87 -3.94 -20.16
N LEU A 44 9.06 -4.81 -19.56
CA LEU A 44 9.03 -6.24 -19.87
C LEU A 44 8.47 -6.49 -21.28
N GLY A 45 7.38 -5.80 -21.66
CA GLY A 45 6.75 -5.98 -22.98
C GLY A 45 7.61 -5.57 -24.18
N LYS A 46 8.67 -4.78 -23.98
CA LYS A 46 9.62 -4.39 -25.04
C LYS A 46 10.76 -5.40 -25.24
N LYS A 47 10.93 -6.37 -24.34
CA LYS A 47 12.06 -7.29 -24.34
C LYS A 47 11.61 -8.70 -24.67
N GLN A 48 12.28 -9.34 -25.62
CA GLN A 48 12.21 -10.79 -25.74
C GLN A 48 13.32 -11.40 -24.88
N PRO A 49 12.99 -12.31 -23.95
CA PRO A 49 14.02 -12.98 -23.17
C PRO A 49 14.85 -13.90 -24.07
N SER A 50 16.15 -14.03 -23.74
CA SER A 50 16.97 -15.12 -24.27
C SER A 50 16.43 -16.48 -23.77
N ASP A 51 16.85 -17.59 -24.38
CA ASP A 51 16.50 -18.92 -23.87
C ASP A 51 17.03 -19.14 -22.44
N GLU A 52 18.18 -18.56 -22.10
CA GLU A 52 18.82 -18.65 -20.79
C GLU A 52 18.04 -17.85 -19.71
N ASP A 53 17.45 -16.72 -20.06
CA ASP A 53 16.70 -15.87 -19.12
C ASP A 53 15.19 -16.16 -19.07
N ARG A 54 14.71 -17.16 -19.83
CA ARG A 54 13.26 -17.40 -20.04
C ARG A 54 12.50 -17.66 -18.74
N GLU A 55 13.08 -18.45 -17.85
CA GLU A 55 12.48 -18.76 -16.54
C GLU A 55 12.40 -17.51 -15.66
N MET A 56 13.49 -16.73 -15.61
CA MET A 56 13.55 -15.49 -14.85
C MET A 56 12.55 -14.46 -15.36
N TYR A 57 12.40 -14.34 -16.68
CA TYR A 57 11.40 -13.48 -17.30
C TYR A 57 9.98 -13.92 -16.96
N ALA A 58 9.68 -15.22 -17.01
CA ALA A 58 8.36 -15.74 -16.64
C ALA A 58 8.03 -15.42 -15.17
N ASN A 59 9.00 -15.58 -14.26
CA ASN A 59 8.86 -15.22 -12.85
C ASN A 59 8.58 -13.72 -12.67
N LEU A 60 9.24 -12.84 -13.43
CA LEU A 60 8.98 -11.40 -13.41
C LEU A 60 7.56 -11.07 -13.88
N VAL A 61 7.12 -11.67 -14.99
CA VAL A 61 5.76 -11.44 -15.51
C VAL A 61 4.71 -11.93 -14.52
N SER A 62 4.90 -13.11 -13.92
CA SER A 62 3.98 -13.65 -12.89
C SER A 62 3.92 -12.73 -11.67
N THR A 63 5.07 -12.35 -11.11
CA THR A 63 5.14 -11.50 -9.91
C THR A 63 4.48 -10.13 -10.16
N LEU A 64 4.67 -9.56 -11.35
CA LEU A 64 4.01 -8.30 -11.73
C LEU A 64 2.52 -8.47 -12.00
N GLY A 65 2.09 -9.68 -12.39
CA GLY A 65 0.69 -10.07 -12.45
C GLY A 65 0.04 -10.09 -11.07
N ASP A 66 0.74 -10.61 -10.06
CA ASP A 66 0.27 -10.63 -8.67
C ASP A 66 0.16 -9.21 -8.08
N ILE A 67 1.07 -8.31 -8.46
CA ILE A 67 1.00 -6.87 -8.13
C ILE A 67 0.20 -6.16 -9.22
N SER A 68 -1.06 -6.55 -9.33
CA SER A 68 -1.94 -6.10 -10.40
C SER A 68 -2.39 -4.65 -10.21
N MET A 69 -2.76 -4.03 -11.33
CA MET A 69 -3.40 -2.70 -11.32
C MET A 69 -4.73 -2.73 -10.55
N GLU A 70 -5.45 -3.84 -10.63
CA GLU A 70 -6.70 -4.08 -9.91
C GLU A 70 -6.48 -4.12 -8.39
N LEU A 71 -5.47 -4.84 -7.91
CA LEU A 71 -5.11 -4.91 -6.50
C LEU A 71 -4.77 -3.53 -5.93
N LEU A 72 -4.02 -2.72 -6.68
CA LEU A 72 -3.67 -1.36 -6.26
C LEU A 72 -4.88 -0.41 -6.29
N ASN A 73 -5.82 -0.60 -7.22
CA ASN A 73 -7.08 0.16 -7.24
C ASN A 73 -7.98 -0.20 -6.06
N GLU A 74 -8.09 -1.48 -5.74
CA GLU A 74 -8.84 -1.96 -4.56
C GLU A 74 -8.25 -1.39 -3.27
N LEU A 75 -6.92 -1.47 -3.11
CA LEU A 75 -6.24 -0.90 -1.94
C LEU A 75 -6.47 0.61 -1.80
N GLU A 76 -6.40 1.37 -2.90
CA GLU A 76 -6.69 2.80 -2.87
C GLU A 76 -8.13 3.09 -2.41
N GLU A 77 -9.12 2.38 -2.96
CA GLU A 77 -10.52 2.60 -2.57
C GLU A 77 -10.76 2.18 -1.12
N ASP A 78 -10.09 1.14 -0.61
CA ASP A 78 -10.18 0.77 0.80
C ASP A 78 -9.59 1.84 1.72
N ILE A 79 -8.48 2.49 1.33
CA ILE A 79 -7.92 3.63 2.06
C ILE A 79 -8.88 4.82 2.02
N ARG A 80 -9.47 5.13 0.85
CA ARG A 80 -10.47 6.21 0.73
C ARG A 80 -11.72 5.94 1.59
N GLN A 81 -12.18 4.68 1.66
CA GLN A 81 -13.26 4.28 2.54
C GLN A 81 -12.89 4.46 4.01
N HIS A 82 -11.66 4.09 4.39
CA HIS A 82 -11.14 4.31 5.74
C HIS A 82 -11.13 5.80 6.13
N GLU A 83 -10.74 6.69 5.23
CA GLU A 83 -10.82 8.14 5.46
C GLU A 83 -12.25 8.67 5.59
N ARG A 84 -13.19 8.11 4.83
CA ARG A 84 -14.62 8.42 5.01
C ARG A 84 -15.13 7.96 6.38
N LEU A 85 -14.60 6.86 6.94
CA LEU A 85 -14.93 6.41 8.30
C LEU A 85 -14.37 7.36 9.35
N LEU A 86 -13.13 7.83 9.20
CA LEU A 86 -12.56 8.84 10.08
C LEU A 86 -13.42 10.11 10.12
N ALA A 87 -13.83 10.62 8.95
CA ALA A 87 -14.67 11.82 8.86
C ALA A 87 -16.02 11.67 9.59
N LYS A 88 -16.60 10.46 9.61
CA LYS A 88 -17.82 10.15 10.39
C LYS A 88 -17.53 10.10 11.89
N LEU A 89 -16.44 9.44 12.27
CA LEU A 89 -16.01 9.34 13.67
C LEU A 89 -15.78 10.74 14.29
N MET A 90 -15.13 11.65 13.55
CA MET A 90 -14.89 13.03 13.99
C MET A 90 -16.16 13.86 14.14
N LYS A 91 -17.25 13.49 13.46
CA LYS A 91 -18.56 14.15 13.56
C LYS A 91 -19.45 13.56 14.65
N GLU A 92 -18.95 12.58 15.41
CA GLU A 92 -19.73 11.79 16.37
C GLU A 92 -20.97 11.12 15.74
N ASP A 93 -20.92 10.85 14.42
CA ASP A 93 -21.99 10.15 13.73
C ASP A 93 -22.11 8.71 14.27
N LYS A 94 -23.33 8.32 14.63
CA LYS A 94 -23.60 6.97 15.14
C LYS A 94 -23.20 5.92 14.10
N GLY A 95 -22.41 4.92 14.51
CA GLY A 95 -22.17 3.70 13.72
C GLY A 95 -20.73 3.32 13.44
N VAL A 96 -19.73 4.05 13.98
CA VAL A 96 -18.31 3.65 13.93
C VAL A 96 -17.67 3.92 15.29
N SER A 97 -17.03 2.92 15.88
CA SER A 97 -16.21 3.09 17.08
C SER A 97 -14.75 3.38 16.75
N ASP A 98 -14.04 4.08 17.65
CA ASP A 98 -12.59 4.30 17.55
C ASP A 98 -11.82 2.96 17.44
N GLY A 99 -12.29 1.91 18.12
CA GLY A 99 -11.73 0.56 18.03
C GLY A 99 -11.82 -0.04 16.63
N GLU A 100 -13.01 -0.03 16.02
CA GLU A 100 -13.21 -0.54 14.65
C GLU A 100 -12.38 0.23 13.62
N TYR A 101 -12.26 1.55 13.80
CA TYR A 101 -11.41 2.39 12.96
C TYR A 101 -9.94 1.95 13.07
N ARG A 102 -9.42 1.79 14.28
CA ARG A 102 -8.03 1.36 14.51
C ARG A 102 -7.74 -0.04 13.98
N GLU A 103 -8.68 -0.97 14.10
CA GLU A 103 -8.55 -2.31 13.51
C GLU A 103 -8.53 -2.26 11.98
N SER A 104 -9.38 -1.42 11.36
CA SER A 104 -9.33 -1.16 9.92
C SER A 104 -7.97 -0.57 9.51
N HIS A 105 -7.46 0.39 10.27
CA HIS A 105 -6.17 1.02 10.02
C HIS A 105 -5.02 -0.02 10.05
N GLN A 106 -4.98 -0.88 11.08
CA GLN A 106 -3.96 -1.92 11.18
C GLN A 106 -4.04 -2.93 10.03
N ARG A 107 -5.25 -3.28 9.56
CA ARG A 107 -5.43 -4.15 8.39
C ARG A 107 -4.88 -3.51 7.11
N LEU A 108 -5.10 -2.22 6.90
CA LEU A 108 -4.54 -1.47 5.77
C LEU A 108 -3.02 -1.40 5.84
N LYS A 109 -2.47 -1.10 7.02
CA LYS A 109 -1.02 -1.08 7.25
C LYS A 109 -0.35 -2.40 6.86
N ASN A 110 -0.90 -3.53 7.31
CA ASN A 110 -0.38 -4.85 6.97
C ASN A 110 -0.43 -5.12 5.44
N ARG A 111 -1.46 -4.64 4.74
CA ARG A 111 -1.57 -4.77 3.28
C ARG A 111 -0.53 -3.91 2.56
N ILE A 112 -0.34 -2.66 3.00
CA ILE A 112 0.69 -1.75 2.48
C ILE A 112 2.08 -2.36 2.63
N GLU A 113 2.42 -2.87 3.82
CA GLU A 113 3.72 -3.49 4.09
C GLU A 113 3.96 -4.74 3.24
N LYS A 114 2.93 -5.56 3.04
CA LYS A 114 3.00 -6.75 2.20
C LYS A 114 3.25 -6.39 0.74
N ILE A 115 2.48 -5.45 0.18
CA ILE A 115 2.64 -5.02 -1.22
C ILE A 115 4.01 -4.35 -1.42
N ASN A 116 4.44 -3.50 -0.50
CA ASN A 116 5.77 -2.87 -0.52
C ASN A 116 6.89 -3.93 -0.57
N SER A 117 6.76 -4.98 0.25
CA SER A 117 7.74 -6.08 0.29
C SER A 117 7.77 -6.84 -1.03
N SER A 118 6.61 -7.13 -1.62
CA SER A 118 6.50 -7.76 -2.94
C SER A 118 7.10 -6.89 -4.05
N LEU A 119 6.83 -5.59 -4.08
CA LEU A 119 7.42 -4.65 -5.06
C LEU A 119 8.94 -4.55 -4.90
N LYS A 120 9.46 -4.54 -3.67
CA LYS A 120 10.91 -4.57 -3.43
C LYS A 120 11.54 -5.88 -3.93
N ALA A 121 10.90 -7.02 -3.68
CA ALA A 121 11.37 -8.31 -4.18
C ALA A 121 11.36 -8.35 -5.72
N PHE A 122 10.28 -7.88 -6.34
CA PHE A 122 10.16 -7.75 -7.78
C PHE A 122 11.29 -6.87 -8.35
N LYS A 123 11.50 -5.67 -7.81
CA LYS A 123 12.57 -4.76 -8.26
C LYS A 123 13.96 -5.40 -8.19
N LYS A 124 14.25 -6.17 -7.13
CA LYS A 124 15.51 -6.92 -7.02
C LYS A 124 15.68 -7.94 -8.14
N GLN A 125 14.64 -8.73 -8.43
CA GLN A 125 14.66 -9.67 -9.54
C GLN A 125 14.85 -8.95 -10.88
N LEU A 126 14.11 -7.84 -11.09
CA LEU A 126 14.19 -7.06 -12.31
C LEU A 126 15.60 -6.49 -12.52
N PHE A 127 16.24 -5.99 -11.47
CA PHE A 127 17.62 -5.49 -11.57
C PHE A 127 18.62 -6.58 -11.91
N SER A 128 18.44 -7.79 -11.38
CA SER A 128 19.29 -8.93 -11.75
C SER A 128 19.09 -9.31 -13.21
N PHE A 129 17.83 -9.37 -13.70
CA PHE A 129 17.50 -9.65 -15.10
C PHE A 129 18.04 -8.58 -16.06
N VAL A 130 18.02 -7.31 -15.65
CA VAL A 130 18.56 -6.22 -16.47
C VAL A 130 20.10 -6.22 -16.49
N LYS A 131 20.76 -6.77 -15.46
CA LYS A 131 22.23 -6.86 -15.37
C LYS A 131 22.82 -8.09 -16.06
N SER A 132 22.03 -9.15 -16.25
CA SER A 132 22.47 -10.34 -17.01
C SER A 132 22.45 -10.10 -18.53
N LEU A 133 21.89 -8.97 -18.97
CA LEU A 133 21.96 -8.44 -20.33
C LEU A 133 23.29 -7.73 -20.59
#